data_AF-A0A356F4C4-F1
#
_entry.id   AF-A0A356F4C4-F1
#
_cell.length_a   1.000
_cell.length_b   1.000
_cell.length_c   1.000
_cell.angle_alpha   90.00
_cell.angle_beta   90.00
_cell.angle_gamma   90.00
#
_symmetry.space_group_name_H-M   'P 1'
#
loop_
_entity.id
_entity.type
_entity.pdbx_description
1 polymer ?
#
loop_
_entity_poly.entity_id
_entity_poly.type
_entity_poly.pdbx_seq_one_letter_code
_entity_poly.pdbx_strand_id
1 'polypeptide(L)' 'MAVIKIEDIALSDAERQPCEIWTRVMGYHRPVSEFNRGKKSEYYSRKCFCEEKAVSHLIADDACACAAE' A
#
# COMPACT_ATOMS: atom_id res chain seq x y z
N MET A 1 3.40 28.41 -11.71
CA MET A 1 3.83 27.02 -11.46
C MET A 1 2.63 26.15 -11.73
N ALA A 2 2.66 25.32 -12.78
CA ALA A 2 1.51 24.48 -13.13
C ALA A 2 1.47 23.25 -12.22
N VAL A 3 0.32 22.99 -11.61
CA VAL A 3 0.07 21.76 -10.85
C VAL A 3 -0.24 20.67 -11.87
N ILE A 4 0.65 19.69 -12.00
CA ILE A 4 0.44 18.52 -12.85
C ILE A 4 -0.36 17.50 -12.05
N LYS A 5 -1.53 17.10 -12.55
CA LYS A 5 -2.30 15.99 -11.98
C LYS A 5 -1.73 14.67 -12.52
N ILE A 6 -1.54 13.69 -11.64
CA ILE A 6 -0.93 12.39 -12.00
C ILE A 6 -1.82 11.62 -12.98
N GLU A 7 -3.14 11.73 -12.83
CA GLU A 7 -4.13 11.13 -13.73
C GLU A 7 -4.05 11.60 -15.19
N ASP A 8 -3.47 12.77 -15.48
CA ASP A 8 -3.32 13.29 -16.85
C ASP A 8 -2.07 12.71 -17.57
N ILE A 9 -1.20 11.98 -16.85
CA ILE A 9 0.04 11.40 -17.40
C ILE A 9 -0.24 9.97 -17.87
N ALA A 10 -0.70 9.83 -19.12
CA ALA A 10 -0.88 8.54 -19.77
C ALA A 10 0.38 8.16 -20.58
N LEU A 11 1.12 7.14 -20.13
CA LEU A 11 2.25 6.55 -20.86
C LEU A 11 1.82 5.27 -21.58
N SER A 12 2.25 5.12 -22.83
CA SER A 12 2.16 3.87 -23.58
C SER A 12 3.12 2.82 -23.02
N ASP A 13 2.87 1.53 -23.28
CA ASP A 13 3.73 0.45 -22.77
C ASP A 13 5.18 0.53 -23.28
N ALA A 14 5.38 1.07 -24.49
CA ALA A 14 6.71 1.27 -25.06
C ALA A 14 7.53 2.35 -24.33
N GLU A 15 6.86 3.30 -23.66
CA GLU A 15 7.50 4.36 -22.87
C GLU A 15 7.79 3.93 -21.43
N ARG A 16 7.31 2.74 -21.01
CA ARG A 16 7.48 2.23 -19.64
C ARG A 16 8.77 1.41 -19.52
N GLN A 17 9.45 1.59 -18.40
CA GLN A 17 10.58 0.75 -18.01
C GLN A 17 10.13 -0.29 -16.97
N PRO A 18 10.47 -1.58 -17.14
CA PRO A 18 10.26 -2.59 -16.09
C PRO A 18 10.96 -2.18 -14.79
N CYS A 19 10.22 -2.22 -13.68
CA CYS A 19 10.75 -1.92 -12.35
C CYS A 19 10.79 -3.20 -11.52
N GLU A 20 11.92 -3.44 -10.85
CA GLU A 20 12.03 -4.54 -9.91
C GLU A 20 11.60 -4.10 -8.51
N ILE A 21 10.70 -4.88 -7.90
CA ILE A 21 10.19 -4.62 -6.57
C ILE A 21 11.04 -5.41 -5.56
N TRP A 22 11.58 -4.71 -4.58
CA TRP A 22 12.37 -5.28 -3.49
C TRP A 22 11.57 -5.21 -2.19
N THR A 23 11.58 -6.29 -1.43
CA THR A 23 10.85 -6.36 -0.15
C THR A 23 11.64 -7.09 0.92
N ARG A 24 11.31 -6.85 2.19
CA ARG A 24 11.99 -7.46 3.33
C ARG A 24 11.57 -8.92 3.49
N VAL A 25 12.57 -9.80 3.58
CA VAL A 25 12.45 -11.22 3.89
C VAL A 25 13.30 -11.50 5.12
N MET A 26 12.66 -11.76 6.27
CA MET A 26 13.35 -12.19 7.51
C MET A 26 14.55 -11.31 7.94
N GLY A 27 14.60 -10.03 7.56
CA GLY A 27 15.63 -9.08 7.99
C GLY A 27 16.47 -8.45 6.88
N TYR A 28 16.48 -9.01 5.67
CA TYR A 28 17.19 -8.43 4.51
C TYR A 28 16.23 -8.16 3.34
N HIS A 29 16.65 -7.35 2.38
CA HIS A 29 15.88 -7.08 1.16
C HIS A 29 16.21 -8.10 0.08
N ARG A 30 15.17 -8.61 -0.57
CA ARG A 30 15.27 -9.54 -1.70
C ARG A 30 14.29 -9.10 -2.79
N PRO A 31 14.66 -9.21 -4.07
CA PRO A 31 13.73 -8.93 -5.15
C PRO A 31 12.60 -9.97 -5.18
N VAL A 32 11.38 -9.48 -5.42
CA VAL A 32 10.17 -10.31 -5.47
C VAL A 32 10.21 -11.29 -6.65
N SER A 33 10.91 -10.93 -7.73
CA SER A 33 11.15 -11.76 -8.92
C SER A 33 11.78 -13.11 -8.58
N GLU A 34 12.66 -13.17 -7.58
CA GLU A 34 13.37 -14.37 -7.15
C GLU A 34 12.59 -15.29 -6.20
N PHE A 35 11.35 -14.94 -5.84
CA PHE A 35 10.62 -15.73 -4.85
C PHE A 35 10.23 -17.10 -5.40
N ASN A 36 10.43 -18.15 -4.60
CA ASN A 36 9.87 -19.46 -4.91
C ASN A 36 8.34 -19.48 -4.62
N ARG A 37 7.64 -20.53 -5.06
CA ARG A 37 6.18 -20.62 -4.93
C ARG A 37 5.70 -20.50 -3.48
N GLY A 38 6.40 -21.12 -2.53
CA GLY A 38 6.06 -21.03 -1.11
C GLY A 38 6.20 -19.60 -0.57
N LYS A 39 7.28 -18.91 -0.94
CA LYS A 39 7.51 -17.53 -0.50
C LYS A 39 6.54 -16.54 -1.13
N LYS A 40 6.13 -16.75 -2.40
CA LYS A 40 5.04 -15.99 -3.02
C LYS A 40 3.73 -16.15 -2.26
N SER A 41 3.36 -17.39 -1.91
CA SER A 41 2.16 -17.66 -1.12
C SER A 41 2.18 -16.96 0.25
N GLU A 42 3.32 -17.00 0.94
CA GLU A 42 3.49 -16.28 2.22
C GLU A 42 3.43 -14.76 2.03
N TYR A 43 4.03 -14.23 0.96
CA TYR A 43 3.99 -12.80 0.68
C TYR A 43 2.56 -12.30 0.45
N TYR A 44 1.75 -13.02 -0.33
CA TYR A 44 0.34 -12.66 -0.58
C TYR A 44 -0.57 -12.78 0.64
N SER A 45 -0.19 -13.56 1.66
CA SER A 45 -0.96 -13.67 2.90
C SER A 45 -0.58 -12.63 3.95
N ARG A 46 0.45 -11.80 3.70
CA ARG A 46 0.83 -10.71 4.62
C ARG A 46 -0.28 -9.68 4.71
N LYS A 47 -0.61 -9.29 5.94
CA LYS A 47 -1.52 -8.17 6.20
C LYS A 47 -0.70 -6.88 6.31
N CYS A 48 -0.98 -5.93 5.42
CA CYS A 48 -0.42 -4.59 5.50
C CYS A 48 -1.10 -3.79 6.60
N PHE A 49 -0.34 -2.88 7.20
CA PHE A 49 -0.92 -1.84 8.05
C PHE A 49 -1.88 -0.97 7.23
N CYS A 50 -2.96 -0.53 7.86
CA CYS A 50 -3.95 0.35 7.27
C CYS A 50 -4.32 1.38 8.34
N GLU A 51 -3.98 2.64 8.07
CA GLU A 51 -4.14 3.75 9.02
C GLU A 51 -5.60 3.94 9.43
N GLU A 52 -6.52 3.93 8.46
CA GLU A 52 -7.97 4.04 8.70
C GLU A 52 -8.48 3.00 9.70
N LYS A 53 -7.98 1.76 9.62
CA LYS A 53 -8.34 0.68 10.54
C LYS A 53 -7.75 0.87 11.94
N ALA A 54 -6.63 1.59 12.06
CA ALA A 54 -6.00 1.87 13.34
C ALA A 54 -6.69 3.01 14.08
N VAL A 55 -7.23 4.01 13.36
CA VAL A 55 -7.91 5.19 13.94
C VAL A 55 -9.43 5.08 13.98
N SER A 56 -10.01 4.00 13.46
CA SER A 56 -11.47 3.79 13.36
C SER A 56 -12.20 4.00 14.69
N HIS A 57 -11.60 3.58 15.80
CA HIS A 57 -12.16 3.76 17.14
C HIS A 57 -12.20 5.24 17.58
N LEU A 58 -11.21 6.05 17.18
CA LEU A 58 -11.17 7.48 17.51
C LEU A 58 -12.28 8.26 16.80
N ILE A 59 -12.62 7.87 15.57
CA ILE A 59 -13.68 8.52 14.77
C ILE A 59 -15.08 8.10 15.28
N ALA A 60 -15.22 6.88 15.78
CA ALA A 60 -16.48 6.37 16.34
C ALA A 60 -16.83 7.00 17.69
N ASP A 61 -15.83 7.31 18.52
CA ASP A 61 -16.03 7.89 19.85
C ASP A 61 -16.47 9.37 19.79
N ASP A 62 -16.11 10.12 18.73
CA ASP A 62 -16.56 11.50 18.51
C ASP A 62 -18.05 11.62 18.10
N ALA A 63 -18.69 10.52 17.69
CA ALA A 63 -20.12 10.50 17.36
C ALA A 63 -21.04 10.43 18.60
N CYS A 64 -20.49 10.15 19.79
CA CYS A 64 -21.25 10.01 21.03
C CYS A 64 -21.34 11.32 21.85
N ALA A 65 -20.57 12.35 21.49
CA ALA A 65 -20.53 13.61 22.23
C ALA A 65 -21.64 14.62 21.83
N CYS A 66 -22.40 14.37 20.76
CA CYS A 66 -23.44 15.28 20.26
C CYS A 66 -24.89 14.80 20.46
N ALA A 67 -25.13 13.72 21.22
CA ALA A 67 -26.47 13.18 21.49
C ALA A 67 -26.95 13.36 22.94
N ALA A 68 -26.41 14.36 23.66
CA ALA A 68 -26.90 14.77 24.97
C ALA A 68 -27.20 16.28 24.96
N GLU A 69 -28.25 16.66 24.25
CA GLU A 69 -29.05 17.83 24.59
C GLU A 69 -30.09 17.45 25.66
#